data_AF-A0A925D2I0-F1
#
_entry.id   AF-A0A925D2I0-F1
#
_cell.length_a   1.000
_cell.length_b   1.000
_cell.length_c   1.000
_cell.angle_alpha   90.00
_cell.angle_beta   90.00
_cell.angle_gamma   90.00
#
_symmetry.space_group_name_H-M   'P 1'
#
loop_
_entity.id
_entity.type
_entity.pdbx_description
1 polymer ?
#
loop_
_entity_poly.entity_id
_entity_poly.type
_entity_poly.pdbx_seq_one_letter_code
_entity_poly.pdbx_strand_id
1 'polypeptide(L)'
;LSEGGLAVAAAEMAFAGGLGAKIRLSEVPSSVPSAERREGIDEVLLFSESNTRFLVEVPHANRLHFEAALAGVPLAHVGEVTDSGRLQIAAAPAAHRQLPSAWLVDLDLATLKEAWQKPLRW
;
A
#
# COMPACT_ATOMS: atom_id res chain seq x y z
N LEU A 1 -6.09 6.72 6.17
CA LEU A 1 -5.91 5.30 6.47
C LEU A 1 -6.57 5.09 7.81
N SER A 2 -7.60 4.26 7.83
CA SER A 2 -8.48 4.06 8.97
C SER A 2 -8.44 2.58 9.35
N GLU A 3 -9.60 1.94 9.51
CA GLU A 3 -9.72 0.51 9.78
C GLU A 3 -8.96 -0.33 8.73
N GLY A 4 -8.08 -1.21 9.20
CA GLY A 4 -7.31 -2.12 8.35
C GLY A 4 -6.08 -1.52 7.65
N GLY A 5 -5.81 -0.22 7.82
CA GLY A 5 -4.55 0.39 7.40
C GLY A 5 -4.36 0.53 5.88
N LEU A 6 -3.10 0.45 5.43
CA LEU A 6 -2.71 0.66 4.02
C LEU A 6 -3.24 -0.45 3.12
N ALA A 7 -3.13 -1.71 3.57
CA ALA A 7 -3.49 -2.87 2.76
C ALA A 7 -4.98 -2.87 2.40
N VAL A 8 -5.84 -2.60 3.38
CA VAL A 8 -7.30 -2.53 3.18
C VAL A 8 -7.67 -1.31 2.34
N ALA A 9 -7.10 -0.13 2.61
CA ALA A 9 -7.37 1.06 1.80
C ALA A 9 -7.00 0.86 0.32
N ALA A 10 -5.85 0.24 0.03
CA ALA A 10 -5.46 -0.08 -1.34
C ALA A 10 -6.40 -1.09 -2.00
N ALA A 11 -6.85 -2.11 -1.26
CA ALA A 11 -7.82 -3.09 -1.75
C ALA A 11 -9.17 -2.44 -2.08
N GLU A 12 -9.70 -1.58 -1.21
CA GLU A 12 -10.97 -0.88 -1.42
C GLU A 12 -10.92 0.08 -2.62
N MET A 13 -9.80 0.82 -2.78
CA MET A 13 -9.58 1.66 -3.95
C MET A 13 -9.55 0.83 -5.24
N ALA A 14 -8.83 -0.30 -5.23
CA ALA A 14 -8.80 -1.24 -6.35
C ALA A 14 -10.19 -1.82 -6.67
N PHE A 15 -11.00 -2.16 -5.66
CA PHE A 15 -12.37 -2.66 -5.87
C PHE A 15 -13.28 -1.62 -6.52
N ALA A 16 -13.16 -0.36 -6.13
CA ALA A 16 -13.96 0.74 -6.63
C ALA A 16 -13.59 1.09 -8.08
N GLY A 17 -12.29 1.10 -8.40
CA GLY A 17 -11.80 1.38 -9.74
C GLY A 17 -11.87 0.20 -10.71
N GLY A 18 -11.96 -1.04 -10.22
CA GLY A 18 -11.86 -2.24 -11.04
C GLY A 18 -10.46 -2.44 -11.65
N LEU A 19 -9.44 -1.82 -11.06
CA LEU A 19 -8.05 -1.83 -11.50
C LEU A 19 -7.16 -2.45 -10.41
N GLY A 20 -6.00 -2.98 -10.81
CA GLY A 20 -4.98 -3.47 -9.88
C GLY A 20 -4.10 -2.36 -9.32
N ALA A 21 -3.21 -2.73 -8.41
CA ALA A 21 -2.18 -1.83 -7.90
C ALA A 21 -0.90 -2.59 -7.53
N LYS A 22 0.25 -1.94 -7.71
CA LYS A 22 1.56 -2.41 -7.25
C LYS A 22 2.12 -1.43 -6.24
N ILE A 23 2.34 -1.87 -5.00
CA ILE A 23 2.82 -1.04 -3.89
C ILE A 23 4.11 -1.62 -3.33
N ARG A 24 5.05 -0.75 -2.94
CA ARG A 24 6.31 -1.13 -2.28
C ARG A 24 6.35 -0.56 -0.87
N LEU A 25 6.40 -1.43 0.14
CA LEU A 25 6.49 -1.01 1.54
C LEU A 25 7.83 -0.32 1.89
N SER A 26 8.86 -0.48 1.04
CA SER A 26 10.11 0.27 1.16
C SER A 26 9.92 1.79 1.08
N GLU A 27 8.95 2.23 0.29
CA GLU A 27 8.70 3.65 0.01
C GLU A 27 7.69 4.26 0.99
N VAL A 28 7.01 3.43 1.80
CA VAL A 28 6.00 3.92 2.74
C VAL A 28 6.70 4.69 3.87
N PRO A 29 6.36 5.97 4.11
CA PRO A 29 6.93 6.75 5.19
C PRO A 29 6.61 6.12 6.54
N SER A 30 7.62 5.99 7.40
CA SER A 30 7.49 5.47 8.76
C SER A 30 8.35 6.25 9.73
N SER A 31 7.95 6.29 11.00
CA SER A 31 8.77 6.85 12.08
C SER A 31 10.03 6.03 12.36
N VAL A 32 10.05 4.76 11.95
CA VAL A 32 11.21 3.87 12.05
C VAL A 32 12.06 4.02 10.79
N PRO A 33 13.33 4.48 10.89
CA PRO A 33 14.23 4.56 9.74
C PRO A 33 14.43 3.21 9.07
N SER A 34 14.62 3.19 7.73
CA SER A 34 14.77 1.95 6.96
C SER A 34 15.89 1.03 7.48
N ALA A 35 16.99 1.60 7.98
CA ALA A 35 18.11 0.86 8.57
C ALA A 35 17.79 0.19 9.92
N GLU A 36 16.75 0.67 10.61
CA GLU A 36 16.33 0.19 11.92
C GLU A 36 15.11 -0.73 11.86
N ARG A 37 14.59 -0.99 10.65
CA ARG A 37 13.44 -1.87 10.43
C ARG A 37 13.79 -3.30 10.84
N ARG A 38 12.98 -3.87 11.73
CA ARG A 38 13.10 -5.22 12.29
C ARG A 38 11.99 -6.13 11.77
N GLU A 39 12.03 -7.40 12.17
CA GLU A 39 10.91 -8.32 11.99
C GLU A 39 9.61 -7.70 12.54
N GLY A 40 8.48 -7.91 11.87
CA GLY A 40 7.20 -7.30 12.23
C GLY A 40 6.91 -5.94 11.57
N ILE A 41 7.88 -5.33 10.87
CA ILE A 41 7.69 -4.00 10.27
C ILE A 41 6.68 -4.01 9.12
N ASP A 42 6.63 -5.08 8.33
CA ASP A 42 5.75 -5.15 7.16
C ASP A 42 4.28 -5.15 7.61
N GLU A 43 3.97 -5.89 8.68
CA GLU A 43 2.67 -5.96 9.33
C GLU A 43 2.25 -4.59 9.86
N VAL A 44 3.18 -3.86 10.49
CA VAL A 44 2.94 -2.48 10.93
C VAL A 44 2.66 -1.56 9.75
N LEU A 45 3.43 -1.65 8.65
CA LEU A 45 3.21 -0.80 7.48
C LEU A 45 1.89 -1.13 6.76
N LEU A 46 1.51 -2.41 6.72
CA LEU A 46 0.27 -2.89 6.09
C LEU A 46 -0.97 -2.51 6.89
N PHE A 47 -0.95 -2.72 8.21
CA PHE A 47 -2.15 -2.75 9.04
C PHE A 47 -2.19 -1.69 10.15
N SER A 48 -1.14 -0.87 10.33
CA SER A 48 -1.23 0.26 11.26
C SER A 48 -2.38 1.19 10.87
N GLU A 49 -3.14 1.64 11.86
CA GLU A 49 -4.25 2.59 11.74
C GLU A 49 -3.88 3.98 12.28
N SER A 50 -2.58 4.33 12.27
CA SER A 50 -2.15 5.69 12.64
C SER A 50 -2.90 6.76 11.84
N ASN A 51 -3.39 7.77 12.55
CA ASN A 51 -4.20 8.87 12.03
C ASN A 51 -3.44 9.74 11.01
N THR A 52 -4.16 10.63 10.33
CA THR A 52 -3.61 11.69 9.45
C THR A 52 -2.75 11.20 8.28
N ARG A 53 -3.02 9.98 7.78
CA ARG A 53 -2.38 9.42 6.57
C ARG A 53 -3.39 9.28 5.45
N PHE A 54 -2.99 9.60 4.23
CA PHE A 54 -3.82 9.49 3.03
C PHE A 54 -3.10 8.65 1.98
N LEU A 55 -3.85 7.79 1.29
CA LEU A 55 -3.41 7.16 0.05
C LEU A 55 -4.12 7.89 -1.09
N VAL A 56 -3.35 8.35 -2.08
CA VAL A 56 -3.87 9.21 -3.15
C VAL A 56 -3.39 8.67 -4.49
N GLU A 57 -4.32 8.51 -5.42
CA GLU A 57 -4.03 8.22 -6.82
C GLU A 57 -3.97 9.52 -7.62
N VAL A 58 -2.90 9.70 -8.39
CA VAL A 58 -2.67 10.90 -9.20
C VAL A 58 -2.29 10.46 -10.61
N PRO A 59 -2.87 11.05 -11.67
CA PRO A 59 -2.41 10.81 -13.04
C PRO A 59 -0.91 11.05 -13.15
N HIS A 60 -0.18 10.16 -13.83
CA HIS A 60 1.28 10.23 -13.91
C HIS A 60 1.80 11.61 -14.35
N ALA A 61 1.14 12.24 -15.33
CA ALA A 61 1.47 13.57 -15.83
C ALA A 61 1.36 14.69 -14.76
N ASN A 62 0.54 14.49 -13.72
CA ASN A 62 0.30 15.46 -12.66
C ASN A 62 1.13 15.19 -11.40
N ARG A 63 1.91 14.10 -11.36
CA ARG A 63 2.65 13.68 -10.15
C ARG A 63 3.53 14.78 -9.59
N LEU A 64 4.41 15.37 -10.41
CA LEU A 64 5.35 16.40 -9.95
C LEU A 64 4.63 17.65 -9.46
N HIS A 65 3.52 18.03 -10.10
CA HIS A 65 2.71 19.16 -9.69
C HIS A 65 2.04 18.90 -8.33
N PHE A 66 1.50 17.70 -8.13
CA PHE A 66 0.90 17.28 -6.87
C PHE A 66 1.94 17.24 -5.73
N GLU A 67 3.12 16.66 -5.98
CA GLU A 67 4.23 16.63 -5.01
C GLU A 67 4.68 18.05 -4.62
N ALA A 68 4.79 18.96 -5.60
CA ALA A 68 5.12 20.35 -5.33
C ALA A 68 4.05 21.09 -4.52
N ALA A 69 2.76 20.83 -4.78
CA ALA A 69 1.65 21.43 -4.04
C ALA A 69 1.59 20.99 -2.57
N LEU A 70 2.17 19.83 -2.24
CA LEU A 70 2.26 19.29 -0.87
C LEU A 70 3.66 19.43 -0.27
N ALA A 71 4.50 20.31 -0.80
CA ALA A 71 5.83 20.56 -0.27
C ALA A 71 5.78 20.90 1.24
N GLY A 72 6.61 20.22 2.02
CA GLY A 72 6.65 20.36 3.49
C GLY A 72 5.79 19.35 4.26
N VAL A 73 4.98 18.54 3.57
CA VAL A 73 4.24 17.41 4.17
C VAL A 73 5.02 16.11 3.92
N PRO A 74 5.08 15.17 4.89
CA PRO A 74 5.60 13.82 4.64
C PRO A 74 4.82 13.14 3.51
N LEU A 75 5.47 12.94 2.37
CA LEU A 75 4.89 12.40 1.16
C LEU A 75 5.86 11.41 0.53
N ALA A 76 5.33 10.30 0.00
CA ALA A 76 6.10 9.39 -0.83
C ALA A 76 5.24 8.78 -1.93
N HIS A 77 5.87 8.55 -3.07
CA HIS A 77 5.29 7.78 -4.17
C HIS A 77 5.52 6.29 -3.91
N VAL A 78 4.48 5.60 -3.45
CA VAL A 78 4.59 4.23 -2.95
C VAL A 78 4.33 3.14 -4.00
N GLY A 79 3.87 3.49 -5.19
CA GLY A 79 3.39 2.49 -6.14
C GLY A 79 2.72 3.08 -7.37
N GLU A 80 2.00 2.21 -8.09
CA GLU A 80 1.28 2.55 -9.31
C GLU A 80 -0.03 1.76 -9.41
N VAL A 81 -1.02 2.33 -10.09
CA VAL A 81 -2.24 1.64 -10.52
C VAL A 81 -1.93 0.84 -11.78
N THR A 82 -2.49 -0.36 -11.89
CA THR A 82 -2.25 -1.30 -13.00
C THR A 82 -3.55 -1.81 -13.58
N ASP A 83 -3.53 -2.30 -14.82
CA ASP A 83 -4.65 -2.98 -15.49
C ASP A 83 -4.69 -4.50 -15.20
N SER A 84 -3.81 -4.99 -14.33
CA SER A 84 -3.63 -6.42 -14.06
C SER A 84 -4.80 -7.09 -13.33
N GLY A 85 -5.70 -6.33 -12.72
CA GLY A 85 -6.76 -6.86 -11.86
C GLY A 85 -6.22 -7.61 -10.62
N ARG A 86 -5.02 -7.23 -10.15
CA ARG A 86 -4.37 -7.80 -8.96
C ARG A 86 -3.88 -6.71 -8.03
N LEU A 87 -3.97 -6.96 -6.72
CA LEU A 87 -3.28 -6.17 -5.72
C LEU A 87 -1.96 -6.87 -5.39
N GLN A 88 -0.86 -6.18 -5.63
CA GLN A 88 0.49 -6.65 -5.39
C GLN A 88 1.19 -5.72 -4.41
N ILE A 89 1.60 -6.23 -3.25
CA ILE A 89 2.31 -5.46 -2.23
C ILE A 89 3.64 -6.14 -1.92
N ALA A 90 4.73 -5.46 -2.26
CA ALA A 90 6.08 -5.95 -2.02
C ALA A 90 6.56 -5.57 -0.63
N ALA A 91 7.20 -6.52 0.03
CA ALA A 91 7.89 -6.33 1.30
C ALA A 91 8.88 -5.17 1.31
N ALA A 92 9.07 -4.56 2.48
CA ALA A 92 10.21 -3.69 2.70
C ALA A 92 11.51 -4.53 2.75
N PRO A 93 12.64 -4.02 2.22
CA PRO A 93 13.94 -4.61 2.47
C PRO A 93 14.17 -4.72 3.97
N ALA A 94 14.60 -5.90 4.41
CA ALA A 94 14.95 -6.11 5.81
C ALA A 94 16.28 -6.87 5.87
N ALA A 95 17.17 -6.44 6.76
CA ALA A 95 18.53 -7.00 6.88
C ALA A 95 18.55 -8.51 7.17
N HIS A 96 17.45 -9.06 7.71
CA HIS A 96 17.28 -10.47 8.02
C HIS A 96 16.66 -11.30 6.87
N ARG A 97 16.24 -10.66 5.76
CA ARG A 97 15.54 -11.33 4.66
C ARG A 97 16.50 -11.55 3.49
N GLN A 98 16.83 -12.81 3.21
CA GLN A 98 17.77 -13.22 2.14
C GLN A 98 17.14 -13.21 0.74
N LEU A 99 15.82 -13.01 0.62
CA LEU A 99 15.12 -12.97 -0.65
C LEU A 99 14.86 -11.53 -1.09
N PRO A 100 15.07 -11.19 -2.37
CA PRO A 100 14.70 -9.88 -2.92
C PRO A 100 13.19 -9.68 -2.78
N SER A 101 12.77 -8.43 -2.54
CA SER A 101 11.39 -7.90 -2.47
C SER A 101 10.28 -8.92 -2.76
N ALA A 102 10.02 -9.81 -1.80
CA ALA A 102 8.99 -10.82 -1.95
C ALA A 102 7.61 -10.13 -1.96
N TRP A 103 6.73 -10.58 -2.85
CA TRP A 103 5.33 -10.19 -2.79
C TRP A 103 4.71 -10.77 -1.51
N LEU A 104 4.31 -9.90 -0.59
CA LEU A 104 3.56 -10.27 0.61
C LEU A 104 2.09 -10.49 0.28
N VAL A 105 1.59 -9.66 -0.63
CA VAL A 105 0.27 -9.80 -1.22
C VAL A 105 0.47 -9.90 -2.72
N ASP A 106 -0.09 -10.94 -3.31
CA ASP A 106 -0.27 -11.06 -4.76
C ASP A 106 -1.56 -11.85 -4.98
N LEU A 107 -2.69 -11.14 -5.00
CA LEU A 107 -4.02 -11.72 -5.12
C LEU A 107 -4.83 -10.97 -6.17
N ASP A 108 -5.69 -11.71 -6.87
CA ASP A 108 -6.67 -11.09 -7.77
C ASP A 108 -7.78 -10.38 -6.97
N LEU A 109 -8.39 -9.38 -7.59
CA LEU A 109 -9.41 -8.57 -6.93
C LEU A 109 -10.67 -9.37 -6.61
N ALA A 110 -11.00 -10.42 -7.34
CA ALA A 110 -12.20 -11.22 -7.07
C ALA A 110 -12.05 -11.99 -5.75
N THR A 111 -10.89 -12.62 -5.54
CA THR A 111 -10.53 -13.29 -4.29
C THR A 111 -10.58 -12.32 -3.10
N LEU A 112 -9.96 -11.15 -3.23
CA LEU A 112 -9.94 -10.13 -2.17
C LEU A 112 -11.35 -9.59 -1.87
N LYS A 113 -12.14 -9.30 -2.92
CA LYS A 113 -13.48 -8.75 -2.78
C LYS A 113 -14.45 -9.76 -2.18
N GLU A 114 -14.33 -11.04 -2.53
CA GLU A 114 -15.12 -12.10 -1.89
C GLU A 114 -14.82 -12.18 -0.40
N ALA A 115 -13.55 -12.18 0.00
CA ALA A 115 -13.16 -12.19 1.41
C ALA A 115 -13.71 -10.97 2.18
N TRP A 116 -13.69 -9.79 1.56
CA TRP A 116 -14.22 -8.55 2.13
C TRP A 116 -15.75 -8.55 2.23
N GLN A 117 -16.47 -9.09 1.24
CA GLN A 117 -17.94 -9.12 1.22
C GLN A 117 -18.55 -10.24 2.06
N LYS A 118 -17.87 -11.39 2.17
CA LYS A 118 -18.37 -12.57 2.92
C LYS A 118 -18.93 -12.22 4.30
N PRO A 119 -18.25 -11.44 5.18
CA PRO A 119 -18.80 -11.10 6.50
C PRO A 119 -20.01 -10.14 6.45
N LEU A 120 -20.26 -9.47 5.33
CA LEU A 120 -21.38 -8.53 5.15
C LEU A 120 -22.66 -9.19 4.60
N ARG A 121 -22.55 -10.42 4.10
CA ARG A 121 -23.67 -11.23 3.59
C ARG A 121 -24.28 -12.00 4.76
N TRP A 122 -25.16 -11.35 5.51
CA TRP A 122 -25.98 -11.97 6.57
C TRP A 122 -27.20 -12.69 5.98
#